data_AF-X1LX70-F1
#
_entry.id   AF-X1LX70-F1
#
_cell.length_a   1.000
_cell.length_b   1.000
_cell.length_c   1.000
_cell.angle_alpha   90.00
_cell.angle_beta   90.00
_cell.angle_gamma   90.00
#
_symmetry.space_group_name_H-M   'P 1'
#
loop_
_entity.id
_entity.type
_entity.pdbx_description
1 polymer ?
#
loop_
_entity_poly.entity_id
_entity_poly.type
_entity_poly.pdbx_seq_one_letter_code
_entity_poly.pdbx_strand_id
1 'polypeptide(L)'
;CHIKTAGTSWLEEVKVVAMKDPDLYREIHRFALENFQKDRASYNLTTDLSRIPNIDTIADDELVNLFKQNDSRQLIHITYGSILRAKNDEEKYIFKDRIYKILFEYEEDHYRELSNHIKRHLGLLNK
;
A
#
# COMPACT_ATOMS: atom_id res chain seq x y z
N CYS A 1 -1.53 21.96 -0.43
CA CYS A 1 -0.13 21.66 -0.75
C CYS A 1 0.02 20.14 -0.69
N HIS A 2 -0.10 19.45 -1.84
CA HIS A 2 -0.06 17.98 -1.94
C HIS A 2 1.40 17.56 -1.73
N ILE A 3 1.71 16.90 -0.62
CA ILE A 3 3.09 16.61 -0.24
C ILE A 3 3.70 15.62 -1.23
N LYS A 4 4.70 16.09 -1.97
CA LYS A 4 5.62 15.28 -2.75
C LYS A 4 6.51 14.47 -1.81
N THR A 5 6.09 13.25 -1.49
CA THR A 5 6.97 12.14 -1.01
C THR A 5 6.60 10.88 -1.78
N ALA A 6 6.72 10.96 -3.11
CA ALA A 6 6.13 10.07 -4.12
C ALA A 6 6.60 8.60 -4.14
N GLY A 7 7.28 8.12 -3.09
CA GLY A 7 7.65 6.71 -2.94
C GLY A 7 7.37 6.12 -1.56
N THR A 8 7.52 6.93 -0.51
CA THR A 8 7.31 6.50 0.89
C THR A 8 5.85 6.65 1.33
N SER A 9 5.08 7.60 0.77
CA SER A 9 3.63 7.73 1.04
C SER A 9 2.88 6.49 0.56
N TRP A 10 3.19 6.03 -0.65
CA TRP A 10 2.53 4.89 -1.29
C TRP A 10 2.64 3.59 -0.47
N LEU A 11 3.82 3.30 0.10
CA LEU A 11 3.98 2.06 0.87
C LEU A 11 3.15 2.07 2.16
N GLU A 12 3.00 3.22 2.82
CA GLU A 12 2.11 3.32 3.99
C GLU A 12 0.64 3.25 3.58
N GLU A 13 0.25 3.83 2.44
CA GLU A 13 -1.10 3.71 1.88
C GLU A 13 -1.47 2.24 1.57
N VAL A 14 -0.61 1.50 0.88
CA VAL A 14 -0.88 0.08 0.57
C VAL A 14 -0.81 -0.79 1.82
N LYS A 15 -0.03 -0.39 2.83
CA LYS A 15 -0.05 -1.06 4.14
C LYS A 15 -1.39 -0.88 4.84
N VAL A 16 -2.02 0.29 4.76
CA VAL A 16 -3.41 0.49 5.23
C VAL A 16 -4.36 -0.43 4.49
N VAL A 17 -4.19 -0.59 3.16
CA VAL A 17 -4.98 -1.57 2.39
C VAL A 17 -4.77 -2.99 2.93
N ALA A 18 -3.52 -3.43 3.16
CA ALA A 18 -3.25 -4.75 3.73
C ALA A 18 -3.88 -4.96 5.13
N MET A 19 -4.00 -3.89 5.93
CA MET A 19 -4.64 -3.94 7.25
C MET A 19 -6.16 -3.98 7.21
N LYS A 20 -6.78 -3.43 6.15
CA LYS A 20 -8.22 -3.14 6.11
C LYS A 20 -8.97 -3.99 5.10
N ASP A 21 -8.31 -4.38 4.02
CA ASP A 21 -8.80 -5.27 2.98
C ASP A 21 -7.64 -6.20 2.54
N PRO A 22 -7.36 -7.26 3.34
CA PRO A 22 -6.34 -8.27 3.05
C PRO A 22 -6.50 -8.89 1.66
N ASP A 23 -7.72 -9.14 1.22
CA ASP A 23 -8.03 -9.74 -0.07
C ASP A 23 -7.62 -8.83 -1.22
N LEU A 24 -7.97 -7.53 -1.16
CA LEU A 24 -7.50 -6.56 -2.14
C LEU A 24 -5.97 -6.47 -2.16
N TYR A 25 -5.32 -6.50 -1.00
CA TYR A 25 -3.85 -6.51 -0.96
C TYR A 25 -3.27 -7.75 -1.63
N ARG A 26 -3.87 -8.93 -1.45
CA ARG A 26 -3.45 -10.17 -2.16
C ARG A 26 -3.58 -10.03 -3.66
N GLU A 27 -4.68 -9.46 -4.16
CA GLU A 27 -4.86 -9.18 -5.59
C GLU A 27 -3.77 -8.24 -6.12
N ILE A 28 -3.50 -7.14 -5.42
CA ILE A 28 -2.45 -6.16 -5.77
C ILE A 28 -1.08 -6.84 -5.76
N HIS A 29 -0.78 -7.66 -4.75
CA HIS A 29 0.52 -8.32 -4.61
C HIS A 29 0.78 -9.31 -5.75
N ARG A 30 -0.22 -10.13 -6.12
CA ARG A 30 -0.12 -11.04 -7.26
C ARG A 30 0.08 -10.27 -8.57
N PHE A 31 -0.70 -9.20 -8.78
CA PHE A 31 -0.54 -8.34 -9.95
C PHE A 31 0.85 -7.69 -10.01
N ALA A 32 1.40 -7.27 -8.86
CA ALA A 32 2.74 -6.73 -8.79
C ALA A 32 3.79 -7.77 -9.20
N LEU A 33 3.70 -9.02 -8.72
CA LEU A 33 4.62 -10.10 -9.10
C LEU A 33 4.65 -10.32 -10.62
N GLU A 34 3.48 -10.34 -11.26
CA GLU A 34 3.35 -10.53 -12.71
C GLU A 34 3.91 -9.36 -13.54
N ASN A 35 3.82 -8.14 -13.02
CA ASN A 35 4.24 -6.92 -13.74
C ASN A 35 5.64 -6.43 -13.35
N PHE A 36 6.26 -7.00 -12.31
CA PHE A 36 7.56 -6.57 -11.81
C PHE A 36 8.65 -6.57 -12.88
N GLN A 37 8.72 -7.61 -13.73
CA GLN A 37 9.74 -7.69 -14.77
C GLN A 37 9.59 -6.58 -15.81
N LYS A 38 8.35 -6.17 -16.13
CA LYS A 38 8.06 -5.09 -17.08
C LYS A 38 8.43 -3.74 -16.48
N ASP A 39 8.09 -3.53 -15.21
CA ASP A 39 8.28 -2.24 -14.53
C ASP A 39 9.73 -2.00 -14.05
N ARG A 40 10.50 -3.08 -13.84
CA ARG A 40 11.93 -3.02 -13.48
C ARG A 40 12.83 -2.54 -14.61
N ALA A 41 12.37 -2.54 -15.86
CA ALA A 41 13.19 -2.17 -17.03
C ALA A 41 13.84 -0.77 -16.94
N SER A 42 13.33 0.11 -16.08
CA SER A 42 13.85 1.45 -15.83
C SER A 42 14.80 1.56 -14.62
N TYR A 43 15.07 0.48 -13.88
CA TYR A 43 15.78 0.53 -12.60
C TYR A 43 16.75 -0.65 -12.40
N ASN A 44 18.01 -0.32 -12.10
CA ASN A 44 19.07 -1.30 -11.80
C ASN A 44 18.92 -1.88 -10.39
N LEU A 45 17.84 -2.62 -10.14
CA LEU A 45 17.49 -3.14 -8.82
C LEU A 45 18.14 -4.49 -8.55
N THR A 46 18.32 -4.84 -7.27
CA THR A 46 18.79 -6.15 -6.80
C THR A 46 17.66 -7.04 -6.27
N THR A 47 16.40 -6.62 -6.41
CA THR A 47 15.23 -7.32 -5.87
C THR A 47 15.18 -8.76 -6.37
N ASP A 48 15.11 -9.68 -5.41
CA ASP A 48 15.06 -11.11 -5.64
C ASP A 48 13.66 -11.63 -5.29
N LEU A 49 12.86 -11.91 -6.33
CA LEU A 49 11.48 -12.37 -6.16
C LEU A 49 11.40 -13.73 -5.44
N SER A 50 12.47 -14.53 -5.44
CA SER A 50 12.49 -15.81 -4.73
C SER A 50 12.47 -15.66 -3.20
N ARG A 51 12.79 -14.46 -2.70
CA ARG A 51 12.76 -14.12 -1.27
C ARG A 51 11.40 -13.62 -0.80
N ILE A 52 10.49 -13.38 -1.73
CA ILE A 52 9.13 -12.94 -1.42
C ILE A 52 8.30 -14.20 -1.09
N PRO A 53 7.77 -14.31 0.13
CA PRO A 53 6.97 -15.46 0.52
C PRO A 53 5.70 -15.58 -0.31
N ASN A 54 5.17 -16.80 -0.45
CA ASN A 54 3.91 -17.01 -1.14
C ASN A 54 2.78 -16.34 -0.35
N ILE A 55 2.21 -15.29 -0.94
CA ILE A 55 1.18 -14.48 -0.31
C ILE A 55 0.01 -15.33 0.18
N ASP A 56 -0.39 -16.36 -0.56
CA ASP A 56 -1.54 -17.23 -0.27
C ASP A 56 -1.36 -18.10 0.98
N THR A 57 -0.14 -18.18 1.51
CA THR A 57 0.18 -18.98 2.70
C THR A 57 0.30 -18.15 3.98
N ILE A 58 0.30 -16.82 3.85
CA ILE A 58 0.45 -15.87 4.97
C ILE A 58 -0.92 -15.58 5.55
N ALA A 59 -1.06 -15.53 6.88
CA ALA A 59 -2.30 -15.11 7.53
C ALA A 59 -2.59 -13.61 7.29
N ASP A 60 -3.85 -13.21 7.27
CA ASP A 60 -4.24 -11.84 6.94
C ASP A 60 -3.61 -10.79 7.86
N ASP A 61 -3.50 -11.09 9.15
CA ASP A 61 -2.87 -10.23 10.16
C ASP A 61 -1.34 -10.15 10.03
N GLU A 62 -0.72 -11.09 9.29
CA GLU A 62 0.70 -11.11 9.03
C GLU A 62 1.09 -10.42 7.71
N LEU A 63 0.14 -10.11 6.82
CA LEU A 63 0.42 -9.45 5.53
C LEU A 63 1.17 -8.12 5.69
N VAL A 64 0.89 -7.39 6.77
CA VAL A 64 1.60 -6.14 7.12
C VAL A 64 3.09 -6.33 7.36
N ASN A 65 3.53 -7.53 7.74
CA ASN A 65 4.95 -7.82 7.97
C ASN A 65 5.76 -7.82 6.67
N LEU A 66 5.12 -7.96 5.51
CA LEU A 66 5.80 -7.83 4.21
C LEU A 66 6.36 -6.43 4.00
N PHE A 67 5.77 -5.41 4.62
CA PHE A 67 6.29 -4.04 4.59
C PHE A 67 7.54 -3.84 5.47
N LYS A 68 7.99 -4.86 6.20
CA LYS A 68 9.29 -4.89 6.89
C LYS A 68 10.38 -5.53 6.02
N GLN A 69 10.02 -6.25 4.96
CA GLN A 69 10.94 -6.94 4.06
C GLN A 69 11.29 -6.06 2.86
N ASN A 70 12.59 -5.89 2.59
CA ASN A 70 13.05 -5.00 1.52
C ASN A 70 12.56 -5.42 0.13
N ASP A 71 12.62 -6.71 -0.20
CA ASP A 71 12.22 -7.22 -1.52
C ASP A 71 10.72 -6.99 -1.77
N SER A 72 9.88 -7.30 -0.79
CA SER A 72 8.43 -7.08 -0.83
C SER A 72 8.06 -5.59 -0.93
N ARG A 73 8.78 -4.71 -0.23
CA ARG A 73 8.59 -3.25 -0.36
C ARG A 73 8.97 -2.75 -1.75
N GLN A 74 10.09 -3.22 -2.28
CA GLN A 74 10.56 -2.83 -3.62
C GLN A 74 9.54 -3.26 -4.67
N LEU A 75 9.07 -4.52 -4.61
CA LEU A 75 8.01 -5.03 -5.47
C LEU A 75 6.85 -4.03 -5.59
N ILE A 76 6.22 -3.69 -4.45
CA ILE A 76 5.05 -2.79 -4.41
C ILE A 76 5.40 -1.36 -4.83
N HIS A 77 6.58 -0.87 -4.49
CA HIS A 77 7.01 0.48 -4.81
C HIS A 77 7.20 0.67 -6.32
N ILE A 78 7.84 -0.30 -6.98
CA ILE A 78 8.17 -0.21 -8.42
C ILE A 78 6.91 -0.38 -9.27
N THR A 79 6.01 -1.27 -8.87
CA THR A 79 4.79 -1.57 -9.64
C THR A 79 3.66 -0.57 -9.40
N TYR A 80 3.88 0.50 -8.62
CA TYR A 80 2.88 1.55 -8.34
C TYR A 80 2.17 2.04 -9.61
N GLY A 81 2.96 2.37 -10.64
CA GLY A 81 2.44 2.90 -11.90
C GLY A 81 1.50 1.93 -12.61
N SER A 82 1.86 0.64 -12.64
CA SER A 82 1.05 -0.41 -13.24
C SER A 82 -0.20 -0.70 -12.41
N ILE A 83 -0.09 -0.76 -11.08
CA ILE A 83 -1.23 -0.97 -10.18
C ILE A 83 -2.30 0.12 -10.38
N LEU A 84 -1.91 1.39 -10.38
CA LEU A 84 -2.89 2.49 -10.50
C LEU A 84 -3.44 2.69 -11.92
N ARG A 85 -2.77 2.15 -12.94
CA ARG A 85 -3.21 2.23 -14.35
C ARG A 85 -3.89 0.96 -14.83
N ALA A 86 -3.87 -0.11 -14.04
CA ALA A 86 -4.52 -1.37 -14.37
C ALA A 86 -6.01 -1.13 -14.62
N LYS A 87 -6.46 -1.47 -15.83
CA LYS A 87 -7.84 -1.35 -16.28
C LYS A 87 -8.34 -2.69 -16.81
N ASN A 88 -9.64 -2.94 -16.65
CA ASN A 88 -10.31 -4.07 -17.27
C ASN A 88 -10.72 -3.75 -18.72
N ASP A 89 -11.36 -4.70 -19.39
CA ASP A 89 -11.83 -4.57 -20.79
C ASP A 89 -12.85 -3.43 -20.98
N GLU A 90 -13.51 -2.97 -19.91
CA GLU A 90 -14.43 -1.84 -19.91
C GLU A 90 -13.75 -0.49 -19.60
N GLU A 91 -12.42 -0.44 -19.64
CA GLU A 91 -11.58 0.72 -19.29
C GLU A 91 -11.71 1.24 -17.84
N LYS A 92 -12.34 0.47 -16.96
CA LYS A 92 -12.48 0.79 -15.52
C LYS A 92 -11.23 0.37 -14.77
N TYR A 93 -10.82 1.17 -13.79
CA TYR A 93 -9.65 0.84 -12.97
C TYR A 93 -9.92 -0.38 -12.09
N ILE A 94 -8.98 -1.32 -12.08
CA ILE A 94 -9.10 -2.57 -11.32
C ILE A 94 -8.85 -2.32 -9.82
N PHE A 95 -7.75 -1.61 -9.50
CA PHE A 95 -7.32 -1.42 -8.11
C PHE A 95 -7.53 0.01 -7.61
N LYS A 96 -7.30 1.00 -8.48
CA LYS A 96 -7.23 2.42 -8.10
C LYS A 96 -8.42 2.87 -7.25
N ASP A 97 -9.64 2.64 -7.74
CA ASP A 97 -10.84 3.14 -7.08
C ASP A 97 -11.12 2.44 -5.74
N ARG A 98 -10.81 1.14 -5.64
CA ARG A 98 -10.91 0.36 -4.39
C ARG A 98 -9.87 0.82 -3.35
N ILE A 99 -8.64 1.08 -3.78
CA ILE A 99 -7.57 1.62 -2.93
C ILE A 99 -8.01 2.99 -2.37
N TYR A 100 -8.42 3.92 -3.24
CA TYR A 100 -8.86 5.25 -2.80
C TYR A 100 -10.06 5.20 -1.87
N LYS A 101 -11.01 4.28 -2.10
CA LYS A 101 -12.15 4.08 -1.19
C LYS A 101 -11.68 3.74 0.22
N ILE A 102 -10.79 2.75 0.37
CA ILE A 102 -10.23 2.35 1.67
C ILE A 102 -9.48 3.51 2.30
N LEU A 103 -8.60 4.15 1.54
CA LEU A 103 -7.81 5.27 2.06
C LEU A 103 -8.74 6.37 2.57
N PHE A 104 -9.76 6.78 1.83
CA PHE A 104 -10.70 7.82 2.26
C PHE A 104 -11.53 7.40 3.48
N GLU A 105 -12.04 6.16 3.50
CA GLU A 105 -12.84 5.64 4.60
C GLU A 105 -12.06 5.59 5.92
N TYR A 106 -10.79 5.21 5.87
CA TYR A 106 -9.93 5.11 7.05
C TYR A 106 -9.07 6.37 7.31
N GLU A 107 -8.94 7.30 6.36
CA GLU A 107 -8.31 8.61 6.54
C GLU A 107 -9.20 9.52 7.41
N GLU A 108 -10.52 9.49 7.26
CA GLU A 108 -11.45 10.18 8.17
C GLU A 108 -11.37 9.62 9.60
N ASP A 109 -11.24 8.30 9.76
CA ASP A 109 -10.98 7.69 11.07
C ASP A 109 -9.60 8.07 11.62
N HIS A 110 -8.58 8.19 10.76
CA HIS A 110 -7.24 8.61 11.16
C HIS A 110 -7.16 10.10 11.52
N TYR A 111 -7.86 10.99 10.81
CA TYR A 111 -8.02 12.40 11.18
C TYR A 111 -8.85 12.57 12.44
N ARG A 112 -9.87 11.74 12.65
CA ARG A 112 -10.68 11.74 13.87
C ARG A 112 -9.85 11.33 15.08
N GLU A 113 -9.04 10.28 14.97
CA GLU A 113 -8.15 9.82 16.04
C GLU A 113 -6.95 10.73 16.25
N LEU A 114 -6.36 11.31 15.20
CA LEU A 114 -5.30 12.31 15.31
C LEU A 114 -5.83 13.61 15.95
N SER A 115 -7.04 14.05 15.58
CA SER A 115 -7.73 15.18 16.24
C SER A 115 -8.03 14.87 17.71
N ASN A 116 -8.49 13.67 18.03
CA ASN A 116 -8.72 13.24 19.41
C ASN A 116 -7.40 13.17 20.21
N HIS A 117 -6.31 12.70 19.60
CA HIS A 117 -5.00 12.60 20.23
C HIS A 117 -4.37 13.98 20.48
N ILE A 118 -4.46 14.89 19.50
CA ILE A 118 -4.04 16.29 19.63
C ILE A 118 -4.89 17.02 20.67
N LYS A 119 -6.21 16.81 20.70
CA LYS A 119 -7.11 17.35 21.76
C LYS A 119 -6.73 16.82 23.14
N ARG A 120 -6.39 15.54 23.28
CA ARG A 120 -5.92 14.94 24.55
C ARG A 120 -4.58 15.53 24.98
N HIS A 121 -3.64 15.72 24.06
CA HIS A 121 -2.34 16.35 24.33
C HIS A 121 -2.47 17.83 24.71
N LEU A 122 -3.31 18.61 24.02
CA LEU A 122 -3.59 20.01 24.36
C LEU A 122 -4.33 20.14 25.70
N GLY A 123 -5.21 19.19 26.04
CA GLY A 123 -5.87 19.14 27.35
C GLY A 123 -4.90 18.85 28.51
N LEU A 124 -3.80 18.15 28.26
CA LEU A 124 -2.76 17.85 29.26
C LEU A 124 -1.76 19.00 29.47
N LEU A 125 -1.71 19.98 28.55
CA LEU A 125 -0.87 21.18 28.65
C LEU A 125 -1.56 22.36 29.36
N ASN A 126 -2.84 22.22 29.75
CA ASN A 126 -3.60 23.23 30.49
C ASN A 126 -3.75 22.89 31.99
N LYS A 127 -2.69 22.39 32.62
CA LYS A 127 -2.55 22.37 34.09
C LYS A 127 -1.21 22.94 34.51
#